data_AF-A0AAV8XNW5-F1
#
_entry.id   AF-A0AAV8XNW5-F1
#
_cell.length_a   1.000
_cell.length_b   1.000
_cell.length_c   1.000
_cell.angle_alpha   90.00
_cell.angle_beta   90.00
_cell.angle_gamma   90.00
#
_symmetry.space_group_name_H-M   'P 1'
#
loop_
_entity.id
_entity.type
_entity.pdbx_description
1 polymer ?
#
loop_
_entity_poly.entity_id
_entity_poly.type
_entity_poly.pdbx_seq_one_letter_code
_entity_poly.pdbx_strand_id
1 'polypeptide(L)'
;MDEESNDFVIEAGALMLADNGVCCIDEFDKMDLRDQVAIHEAMEQQTISIAKAGVRATLNARTSILAAANPIGGRYDRAKSLQQNIHLSAPIMSRFDLFFILVDECNEVIDYAIARKIVDLYRNIEESVEKVYSKQEVLQYISFARKFKPIISKEAGDLLVRYYTRLRLRDSTSTGKSTWRITVRQLESMIRLSEAMARMDISDEVQPKHVREAYRLLNKSIIRVEQPDIQLGDDADHSIHEDEPMNEETPEPTQVVQKKKMVLSFEEYKAISNKIVVYMRRGRN
;
A
#
# COMPACT_ATOMS: atom_id res chain seq x y z
N MET A 1 39.81 4.68 12.08
CA MET A 1 41.24 4.64 11.75
C MET A 1 41.67 3.22 12.03
N ASP A 2 42.20 2.51 11.04
CA ASP A 2 42.93 1.28 11.34
C ASP A 2 44.23 1.68 12.03
N GLU A 3 44.45 1.21 13.26
CA GLU A 3 45.66 1.51 14.04
C GLU A 3 46.94 0.92 13.40
N GLU A 4 46.81 0.02 12.42
CA GLU A 4 47.95 -0.62 11.74
C GLU A 4 48.37 0.05 10.41
N SER A 5 47.46 0.79 9.74
CA SER A 5 47.73 1.27 8.36
C SER A 5 47.74 2.79 8.19
N ASN A 6 47.32 3.58 9.18
CA ASN A 6 47.21 5.06 9.09
C ASN A 6 46.40 5.61 7.88
N ASP A 7 45.73 4.71 7.15
CA ASP A 7 44.89 5.01 6.00
C ASP A 7 43.42 5.15 6.45
N PHE A 8 42.71 6.06 5.77
CA PHE A 8 41.29 6.26 6.00
C PHE A 8 40.49 5.16 5.30
N VAL A 9 40.00 4.20 6.09
CA VAL A 9 39.10 3.14 5.60
C VAL A 9 37.65 3.66 5.58
N ILE A 10 36.96 3.40 4.46
CA ILE A 10 35.52 3.66 4.32
C ILE A 10 34.78 2.37 4.71
N GLU A 11 33.95 2.44 5.75
CA GLU A 11 33.03 1.36 6.11
C GLU A 11 31.72 1.46 5.31
N ALA A 12 31.22 0.30 4.88
CA ALA A 12 29.97 0.17 4.17
C ALA A 12 28.77 0.45 5.09
N GLY A 13 27.87 1.34 4.66
CA GLY A 13 26.62 1.60 5.38
C GLY A 13 25.61 0.45 5.28
N ALA A 14 24.56 0.49 6.10
CA ALA A 14 23.53 -0.56 6.15
C ALA A 14 22.89 -0.87 4.78
N LEU A 15 22.61 0.15 3.97
CA LEU A 15 22.07 -0.03 2.61
C LEU A 15 23.04 -0.77 1.67
N MET A 16 24.35 -0.59 1.85
CA MET A 16 25.35 -1.25 1.02
C MET A 16 25.56 -2.71 1.44
N LEU A 17 25.54 -2.96 2.75
CA LEU A 17 25.64 -4.32 3.31
C LEU A 17 24.45 -5.20 2.92
N ALA A 18 23.28 -4.59 2.68
CA ALA A 18 22.06 -5.29 2.31
C ALA A 18 21.86 -5.48 0.79
N ASP A 19 22.89 -5.32 -0.06
CA ASP A 19 22.78 -5.46 -1.52
C ASP A 19 22.08 -6.79 -1.92
N ASN A 20 21.06 -6.69 -2.79
CA ASN A 20 20.14 -7.76 -3.20
C ASN A 20 19.21 -8.34 -2.10
N GLY A 21 19.18 -7.69 -0.94
CA GLY A 21 18.33 -8.01 0.20
C GLY A 21 17.26 -6.96 0.47
N VAL A 22 16.82 -6.93 1.73
CA VAL A 22 15.82 -5.98 2.24
C VAL A 22 16.46 -5.17 3.37
N CYS A 23 16.35 -3.86 3.29
CA CYS A 23 16.75 -2.93 4.34
C CYS A 23 15.50 -2.44 5.07
N CYS A 24 15.35 -2.83 6.33
CA CYS A 24 14.24 -2.38 7.17
C CYS A 24 14.67 -1.13 7.95
N ILE A 25 13.90 -0.06 7.84
CA ILE A 25 14.16 1.21 8.51
C ILE A 25 12.94 1.56 9.36
N ASP A 26 13.16 1.62 10.67
CA ASP A 26 12.15 2.12 11.60
C ASP A 26 12.31 3.63 11.79
N GLU A 27 11.23 4.28 12.21
CA GLU A 27 11.19 5.74 12.45
C GLU A 27 11.74 6.56 11.28
N PHE A 28 11.34 6.21 10.05
CA PHE A 28 11.81 6.86 8.83
C PHE A 28 11.52 8.38 8.81
N ASP A 29 10.52 8.84 9.57
CA ASP A 29 10.21 10.26 9.77
C ASP A 29 11.23 11.02 10.65
N LYS A 30 12.02 10.30 11.47
CA LYS A 30 13.03 10.86 12.39
C LYS A 30 14.44 10.88 11.84
N MET A 31 14.61 10.46 10.59
CA MET A 31 15.93 10.37 9.97
C MET A 31 16.53 11.75 9.67
N ASP A 32 17.83 11.90 9.92
CA ASP A 32 18.59 13.10 9.61
C ASP A 32 18.61 13.40 8.10
N LEU A 33 18.69 14.69 7.76
CA LEU A 33 18.65 15.15 6.36
C LEU A 33 19.75 14.54 5.49
N ARG A 34 20.95 14.30 6.06
CA ARG A 34 22.07 13.68 5.34
C ARG A 34 21.74 12.27 4.89
N ASP A 35 21.11 11.48 5.75
CA ASP A 35 20.75 10.10 5.47
C ASP A 35 19.55 10.04 4.52
N GLN A 36 18.61 10.97 4.65
CA GLN A 36 17.52 11.13 3.67
C GLN A 36 18.05 11.41 2.26
N VAL A 37 19.09 12.25 2.11
CA VAL A 37 19.74 12.51 0.81
C VAL A 37 20.41 11.25 0.26
N ALA A 38 21.13 10.51 1.10
CA ALA A 38 21.78 9.26 0.70
C ALA A 38 20.77 8.20 0.26
N ILE A 39 19.64 8.07 0.97
CA ILE A 39 18.55 7.16 0.59
C ILE A 39 17.87 7.63 -0.69
N HIS A 40 17.68 8.94 -0.84
CA HIS A 40 17.14 9.51 -2.07
C HIS A 40 18.03 9.16 -3.28
N GLU A 41 19.35 9.25 -3.15
CA GLU A 41 20.31 8.81 -4.17
C GLU A 41 20.22 7.29 -4.41
N ALA A 42 20.27 6.49 -3.34
CA ALA A 42 20.21 5.03 -3.41
C ALA A 42 18.94 4.51 -4.09
N MET A 43 17.78 5.11 -3.79
CA MET A 43 16.50 4.70 -4.38
C MET A 43 16.35 5.13 -5.85
N GLU A 44 17.01 6.19 -6.30
CA GLU A 44 16.94 6.62 -7.71
C GLU A 44 17.97 5.89 -8.57
N GLN A 45 19.22 5.84 -8.11
CA GLN A 45 20.36 5.39 -8.91
C GLN A 45 20.79 3.96 -8.59
N GLN A 46 20.28 3.38 -7.50
CA GLN A 46 20.72 2.07 -6.97
C GLN A 46 22.21 2.04 -6.62
N THR A 47 22.80 3.22 -6.41
CA THR A 47 24.20 3.44 -6.04
C THR A 47 24.32 4.55 -5.01
N ILE A 48 25.37 4.53 -4.21
CA ILE A 48 25.71 5.58 -3.26
C ILE A 48 27.14 6.03 -3.55
N SER A 49 27.31 7.32 -3.82
CA SER A 49 28.61 7.95 -4.01
C SER A 49 29.13 8.52 -2.69
N ILE A 50 30.32 8.07 -2.29
CA ILE A 50 30.98 8.52 -1.06
C ILE A 50 32.27 9.22 -1.46
N ALA A 51 32.37 10.50 -1.09
CA ALA A 51 33.60 11.28 -1.16
C ALA A 51 34.01 11.66 0.26
N LYS A 52 34.89 10.87 0.88
CA LYS A 52 35.37 11.11 2.25
C LYS A 52 36.85 10.78 2.35
N ALA A 53 37.58 11.61 3.10
CA ALA A 53 39.01 11.40 3.38
C ALA A 53 39.89 11.17 2.14
N GLY A 54 39.64 11.93 1.06
CA GLY A 54 40.42 11.82 -0.19
C GLY A 54 40.02 10.66 -1.11
N VAL A 55 39.18 9.74 -0.65
CA VAL A 55 38.68 8.62 -1.44
C VAL A 55 37.32 8.97 -2.03
N ARG A 56 37.20 8.86 -3.36
CA ARG A 56 35.94 8.94 -4.11
C ARG A 56 35.59 7.55 -4.58
N ALA A 57 34.55 6.94 -4.00
CA ALA A 57 34.07 5.62 -4.37
C ALA A 57 32.56 5.66 -4.63
N THR A 58 32.11 4.87 -5.60
CA THR A 58 30.68 4.64 -5.86
C THR A 58 30.39 3.19 -5.58
N LEU A 59 29.39 2.94 -4.74
CA LEU A 59 29.06 1.61 -4.25
C LEU A 59 27.62 1.25 -4.62
N ASN A 60 27.39 -0.01 -4.97
CA ASN A 60 26.06 -0.48 -5.34
C ASN A 60 25.19 -0.67 -4.09
N ALA A 61 23.91 -0.32 -4.20
CA ALA A 61 22.92 -0.43 -3.12
C ALA A 61 21.58 -0.93 -3.68
N ARG A 62 21.56 -2.08 -4.36
CA ARG A 62 20.35 -2.65 -4.97
C ARG A 62 19.53 -3.36 -3.90
N THR A 63 18.86 -2.58 -3.06
CA THR A 63 18.11 -3.09 -1.92
C THR A 63 16.64 -2.69 -2.03
N SER A 64 15.76 -3.53 -1.49
CA SER A 64 14.37 -3.15 -1.27
C SER A 64 14.24 -2.52 0.12
N ILE A 65 13.63 -1.35 0.22
CA ILE A 65 13.45 -0.65 1.49
C ILE A 65 12.07 -0.95 2.05
N LEU A 66 12.03 -1.43 3.29
CA LEU A 66 10.81 -1.48 4.10
C LEU A 66 10.92 -0.41 5.17
N ALA A 67 10.08 0.62 5.08
CA ALA A 67 10.10 1.74 6.00
C ALA A 67 8.85 1.77 6.88
N ALA A 68 9.04 1.98 8.17
CA ALA A 68 7.98 2.37 9.10
C ALA A 68 8.13 3.85 9.43
N ALA A 69 7.02 4.57 9.47
CA ALA A 69 6.99 6.00 9.78
C ALA A 69 5.78 6.32 10.63
N ASN A 70 5.95 7.24 11.58
CA ASN A 70 4.87 7.68 12.44
C ASN A 70 4.19 8.95 11.91
N PRO A 71 2.86 9.10 12.08
CA PRO A 71 2.18 10.34 11.73
C PRO A 71 2.61 11.49 12.64
N ILE A 72 2.58 12.71 12.11
CA ILE A 72 2.90 13.93 12.85
C ILE A 72 1.90 14.08 14.01
N GLY A 73 2.42 14.24 15.24
CA GLY A 73 1.59 14.33 16.44
C GLY A 73 1.07 12.99 16.98
N GLY A 74 1.53 11.86 16.42
CA GLY A 74 1.28 10.50 16.95
C GLY A 74 -0.06 9.89 16.58
N ARG A 75 -0.99 10.63 15.98
CA ARG A 75 -2.27 10.10 15.46
C ARG A 75 -2.45 10.49 14.00
N TYR A 76 -2.91 9.54 13.19
CA TYR A 76 -3.18 9.79 11.78
C TYR A 76 -4.47 10.60 11.61
N ASP A 77 -4.37 11.78 11.01
CA ASP A 77 -5.49 12.68 10.77
C ASP A 77 -6.12 12.40 9.40
N ARG A 78 -7.36 11.90 9.40
CA ARG A 78 -8.08 11.51 8.18
C ARG A 78 -8.47 12.69 7.29
N ALA A 79 -8.58 13.89 7.86
CA ALA A 79 -8.92 15.08 7.10
C ALA A 79 -7.73 15.63 6.31
N LYS A 80 -6.51 15.25 6.69
CA LYS A 80 -5.28 15.72 6.05
C LYS A 80 -4.78 14.74 5.00
N SER A 81 -4.09 15.32 4.04
CA SER A 81 -3.36 14.58 3.01
C SER A 81 -2.24 13.72 3.62
N LEU A 82 -1.83 12.63 2.95
CA LEU A 82 -0.71 11.79 3.40
C LEU A 82 0.59 12.59 3.60
N GLN A 83 0.89 13.52 2.68
CA GLN A 83 2.06 14.40 2.74
C GLN A 83 2.01 15.36 3.94
N GLN A 84 0.81 15.76 4.38
CA GLN A 84 0.65 16.58 5.60
C GLN A 84 0.64 15.74 6.87
N ASN A 85 0.33 14.44 6.78
CA ASN A 85 0.33 13.52 7.91
C ASN A 85 1.73 12.99 8.23
N ILE A 86 2.66 12.96 7.27
CA ILE A 86 3.99 12.36 7.46
C ILE A 86 5.06 13.37 7.05
N HIS A 87 6.13 13.46 7.84
CA HIS A 87 7.28 14.32 7.58
C HIS A 87 8.21 13.74 6.49
N LEU A 88 7.69 13.54 5.28
CA LEU A 88 8.46 13.04 4.13
C LEU A 88 8.39 14.01 2.94
N SER A 89 9.51 14.10 2.23
CA SER A 89 9.59 14.92 1.02
C SER A 89 8.86 14.24 -0.14
N ALA A 90 8.20 15.04 -0.99
CA ALA A 90 7.50 14.54 -2.19
C ALA A 90 8.39 13.67 -3.13
N PRO A 91 9.70 13.98 -3.33
CA PRO A 91 10.57 13.13 -4.12
C PRO A 91 10.73 11.71 -3.55
N ILE A 92 10.97 11.59 -2.24
CA ILE A 92 11.10 10.28 -1.55
C ILE A 92 9.78 9.53 -1.64
N MET A 93 8.67 10.22 -1.32
CA MET A 93 7.34 9.65 -1.40
C MET A 93 7.14 9.00 -2.77
N SER A 94 7.36 9.73 -3.87
CA SER A 94 7.17 9.24 -5.25
C SER A 94 7.94 7.97 -5.66
N ARG A 95 8.98 7.59 -4.90
CA ARG A 95 9.79 6.40 -5.15
C ARG A 95 9.35 5.16 -4.40
N PHE A 96 8.48 5.30 -3.41
CA PHE A 96 7.84 4.16 -2.80
C PHE A 96 6.67 3.71 -3.68
N ASP A 97 6.69 2.42 -4.03
CA ASP A 97 5.67 1.80 -4.87
C ASP A 97 4.35 1.64 -4.12
N LEU A 98 4.40 1.36 -2.82
CA LEU A 98 3.26 1.02 -1.98
C LEU A 98 3.32 1.74 -0.64
N PHE A 99 2.19 2.30 -0.24
CA PHE A 99 1.95 2.85 1.09
C PHE A 99 0.82 2.07 1.76
N PHE A 100 1.06 1.60 2.97
CA PHE A 100 0.03 0.97 3.81
C PHE A 100 -0.12 1.79 5.08
N ILE A 101 -1.24 2.52 5.16
CA ILE A 101 -1.56 3.34 6.33
C ILE A 101 -2.34 2.46 7.30
N LEU A 102 -1.74 2.19 8.46
CA LEU A 102 -2.43 1.52 9.56
C LEU A 102 -3.05 2.60 10.44
N VAL A 103 -4.37 2.57 10.60
CA VAL A 103 -5.08 3.49 11.47
C VAL A 103 -5.62 2.73 12.66
N ASP A 104 -5.27 3.20 13.85
CA ASP A 104 -5.82 2.70 15.10
C ASP A 104 -7.27 3.20 15.27
N GLU A 105 -8.22 2.26 15.30
CA GLU A 105 -9.62 2.52 15.59
C GLU A 105 -10.02 1.72 16.84
N CYS A 106 -10.42 2.41 17.92
CA CYS A 106 -10.98 1.76 19.09
C CYS A 106 -12.20 0.91 18.69
N ASN A 107 -12.09 -0.40 18.81
CA ASN A 107 -13.15 -1.34 18.47
C ASN A 107 -13.11 -2.50 19.46
N GLU A 108 -14.08 -2.53 20.36
CA GLU A 108 -14.17 -3.51 21.45
C GLU A 108 -13.98 -4.96 20.98
N VAL A 109 -14.49 -5.32 19.80
CA VAL A 109 -14.38 -6.70 19.27
C VAL A 109 -12.95 -7.02 18.86
N ILE A 110 -12.29 -6.09 18.17
CA ILE A 110 -10.90 -6.24 17.71
C ILE A 110 -9.95 -6.17 18.92
N ASP A 111 -10.15 -5.19 19.79
CA ASP A 111 -9.36 -4.97 21.00
C ASP A 111 -9.45 -6.16 21.95
N TYR A 112 -10.65 -6.74 22.12
CA TYR A 112 -10.83 -7.98 22.90
C TYR A 112 -10.06 -9.16 22.29
N ALA A 113 -10.12 -9.34 20.97
CA ALA A 113 -9.40 -10.41 20.28
C ALA A 113 -7.87 -10.25 20.41
N ILE A 114 -7.36 -9.02 20.26
CA ILE A 114 -5.94 -8.69 20.45
C ILE A 114 -5.53 -8.95 21.90
N ALA A 115 -6.26 -8.42 22.87
CA ALA A 115 -5.98 -8.57 24.29
C ALA A 115 -5.96 -10.05 24.70
N ARG A 116 -6.95 -10.83 24.25
CA ARG A 116 -6.98 -12.28 24.47
C ARG A 116 -5.73 -12.96 23.92
N LYS A 117 -5.34 -12.65 22.67
CA LYS A 117 -4.16 -13.27 22.06
C LYS A 117 -2.86 -12.92 22.80
N ILE A 118 -2.74 -11.69 23.29
CA ILE A 118 -1.60 -11.25 24.10
C ILE A 118 -1.56 -12.04 25.42
N VAL A 119 -2.69 -12.13 26.13
CA VAL A 119 -2.78 -12.86 27.40
C VAL A 119 -2.44 -14.34 27.22
N ASP A 120 -2.95 -14.98 26.16
CA ASP A 120 -2.67 -16.38 25.86
C ASP A 120 -1.16 -16.62 25.61
N LEU A 121 -0.49 -15.69 24.93
CA LEU A 121 0.96 -15.71 24.70
C LEU A 121 1.74 -15.61 26.03
N TYR A 122 1.36 -14.71 26.94
CA TYR A 122 2.00 -14.58 28.26
C TYR A 122 1.74 -15.78 29.19
N ARG A 123 0.62 -16.47 29.00
CA ARG A 123 0.30 -17.69 29.76
C ARG A 123 1.08 -18.91 29.25
N ASN A 124 1.97 -18.76 28.26
CA ASN A 124 2.63 -19.84 27.53
C ASN A 124 1.64 -20.90 27.03
N ILE A 125 0.39 -20.49 26.79
CA ILE A 125 -0.55 -21.30 26.04
C ILE A 125 -0.11 -21.09 24.60
N GLU A 126 0.81 -21.93 24.13
CA GLU A 126 1.11 -22.04 22.71
C GLU A 126 -0.15 -22.56 21.99
N GLU A 127 -1.15 -21.69 21.82
CA GLU A 127 -1.97 -21.74 20.63
C GLU A 127 -1.03 -21.44 19.46
N SER A 128 -0.28 -22.46 19.08
CA SER A 128 0.23 -22.58 17.73
C SER A 128 -1.00 -22.43 16.85
N VAL A 129 -1.19 -21.22 16.32
CA VAL A 129 -2.14 -21.01 15.23
C VAL A 129 -1.79 -22.10 14.23
N GLU A 130 -2.76 -22.96 13.90
CA GLU A 130 -2.53 -24.09 13.02
C GLU A 130 -1.99 -23.54 11.70
N LYS A 131 -0.69 -23.72 11.48
CA LYS A 131 0.00 -23.19 10.31
C LYS A 131 0.03 -24.30 9.28
N VAL A 132 -0.55 -24.02 8.12
CA VAL A 132 -0.53 -24.94 6.97
C VAL A 132 0.91 -25.20 6.49
N TYR A 133 1.79 -24.20 6.63
CA TYR A 133 3.18 -24.27 6.16
C TYR A 133 4.16 -23.92 7.28
N SER A 134 5.26 -24.67 7.33
CA SER A 134 6.40 -24.37 8.19
C SER A 134 7.24 -23.21 7.64
N LYS A 135 8.03 -22.57 8.52
CA LYS A 135 8.95 -21.50 8.11
C LYS A 135 9.96 -21.98 7.05
N GLN A 136 10.44 -23.21 7.17
CA GLN A 136 11.45 -23.77 6.27
C GLN A 136 10.88 -23.99 4.86
N GLU A 137 9.67 -24.53 4.75
CA GLU A 137 8.99 -24.73 3.47
C GLU A 137 8.75 -23.40 2.74
N VAL A 138 8.30 -22.37 3.48
CA VAL A 138 8.09 -21.03 2.90
C VAL A 138 9.41 -20.42 2.40
N LEU A 139 10.50 -20.54 3.15
CA LEU A 139 11.81 -20.04 2.72
C LEU A 139 12.34 -20.78 1.49
N GLN A 140 12.17 -22.10 1.43
CA GLN A 140 12.52 -22.90 0.26
C GLN A 140 11.68 -22.49 -0.97
N TYR A 141 10.37 -22.28 -0.78
CA TYR A 141 9.45 -21.82 -1.81
C TYR A 141 9.86 -20.46 -2.37
N ILE A 142 10.11 -19.47 -1.51
CA ILE A 142 10.55 -18.13 -1.93
C ILE A 142 11.87 -18.21 -2.71
N SER A 143 12.81 -19.04 -2.24
CA SER A 143 14.12 -19.20 -2.90
C SER A 143 14.00 -19.84 -4.28
N PHE A 144 13.02 -20.74 -4.46
CA PHE A 144 12.67 -21.33 -5.74
C PHE A 144 11.97 -20.33 -6.67
N ALA A 145 10.92 -19.66 -6.18
CA ALA A 145 10.14 -18.66 -6.92
C ALA A 145 10.99 -17.48 -7.43
N ARG A 146 12.02 -17.05 -6.69
CA ARG A 146 12.94 -15.97 -7.11
C ARG A 146 13.75 -16.29 -8.37
N LYS A 147 13.85 -17.56 -8.78
CA LYS A 147 14.57 -17.97 -10.00
C LYS A 147 13.77 -17.71 -11.27
N PHE A 148 12.45 -17.60 -11.16
CA PHE A 148 11.55 -17.35 -12.29
C PHE A 148 11.66 -15.90 -12.76
N LYS A 149 11.74 -15.71 -14.08
CA LYS A 149 11.77 -14.40 -14.73
C LYS A 149 10.59 -14.31 -15.71
N PRO A 150 9.37 -14.05 -15.19
CA PRO A 150 8.18 -14.07 -16.01
C PRO A 150 8.21 -12.99 -17.09
N ILE A 151 7.70 -13.33 -18.28
CA ILE A 151 7.59 -12.42 -19.41
C ILE A 151 6.15 -11.89 -19.48
N ILE A 152 5.99 -10.63 -19.85
CA ILE A 152 4.66 -10.01 -19.97
C ILE A 152 3.99 -10.50 -21.26
N SER A 153 2.84 -11.15 -21.12
CA SER A 153 2.01 -11.55 -22.26
C SER A 153 1.38 -10.32 -22.95
N LYS A 154 1.03 -10.44 -24.24
CA LYS A 154 0.41 -9.33 -24.99
C LYS A 154 -0.89 -8.85 -24.33
N GLU A 155 -1.73 -9.77 -23.89
CA GLU A 155 -2.99 -9.46 -23.21
C GLU A 155 -2.76 -8.71 -21.89
N ALA A 156 -1.76 -9.12 -21.10
CA ALA A 156 -1.40 -8.41 -19.87
C ALA A 156 -0.84 -7.01 -20.16
N GLY A 157 -0.05 -6.86 -21.23
CA GLY A 157 0.46 -5.57 -21.68
C GLY A 157 -0.65 -4.58 -22.03
N ASP A 158 -1.64 -5.02 -22.81
CA ASP A 158 -2.80 -4.19 -23.17
C ASP A 158 -3.61 -3.80 -21.91
N LEU A 159 -3.77 -4.72 -20.97
CA LEU A 159 -4.47 -4.46 -19.72
C LEU A 159 -3.73 -3.46 -18.82
N LEU A 160 -2.39 -3.53 -18.74
CA LEU A 160 -1.56 -2.58 -18.01
C LEU A 160 -1.74 -1.15 -18.54
N VAL A 161 -1.74 -0.98 -19.87
CA VAL A 161 -1.94 0.33 -20.52
C VAL A 161 -3.34 0.88 -20.22
N ARG A 162 -4.37 0.03 -20.30
CA ARG A 162 -5.75 0.40 -19.96
C ARG A 162 -5.87 0.85 -18.49
N TYR A 163 -5.28 0.08 -17.57
CA TYR A 163 -5.32 0.40 -16.15
C TYR A 163 -4.52 1.65 -15.78
N TYR A 164 -3.37 1.88 -16.41
CA TYR A 164 -2.60 3.10 -16.21
C TYR A 164 -3.35 4.34 -16.71
N THR A 165 -3.92 4.28 -17.91
CA THR A 165 -4.73 5.38 -18.47
C THR A 165 -5.92 5.69 -17.55
N ARG A 166 -6.61 4.66 -17.06
CA ARG A 166 -7.70 4.81 -16.08
C ARG A 166 -7.24 5.42 -14.76
N LEU A 167 -6.10 4.99 -14.23
CA LEU A 167 -5.51 5.53 -13.00
C LEU A 167 -5.27 7.05 -13.18
N ARG A 168 -4.65 7.44 -14.30
CA ARG A 168 -4.32 8.84 -14.61
C ARG A 168 -5.55 9.72 -14.85
N LEU A 169 -6.58 9.19 -15.50
CA LEU A 169 -7.84 9.91 -15.71
C LEU A 169 -8.52 10.22 -14.37
N ARG A 170 -8.57 9.26 -13.45
CA ARG A 170 -9.14 9.46 -12.12
C ARG A 170 -8.44 10.58 -11.34
N ASP A 171 -7.11 10.64 -11.40
CA ASP A 171 -6.33 11.72 -10.76
C ASP A 171 -6.59 13.08 -11.40
N SER A 172 -6.84 13.14 -12.72
CA SER A 172 -7.22 14.40 -13.37
C SER A 172 -8.61 14.90 -12.97
N THR A 173 -9.56 14.00 -12.69
CA THR A 173 -10.93 14.33 -12.30
C THR A 173 -11.05 14.64 -10.80
N SER A 174 -10.16 14.10 -9.96
CA SER A 174 -10.07 14.44 -8.54
C SER A 174 -9.48 15.83 -8.33
N THR A 175 -10.26 16.87 -8.66
CA THR A 175 -9.91 18.27 -8.48
C THR A 175 -9.76 18.59 -6.98
N GLY A 176 -8.54 18.44 -6.44
CA GLY A 176 -8.11 19.08 -5.19
C GLY A 176 -7.90 18.19 -3.96
N LYS A 177 -8.09 16.86 -4.03
CA LYS A 177 -7.90 15.97 -2.85
C LYS A 177 -6.93 14.80 -3.05
N SER A 178 -6.56 14.44 -4.29
CA SER A 178 -5.49 13.45 -4.50
C SER A 178 -4.14 14.07 -4.12
N THR A 179 -3.64 13.66 -2.96
CA THR A 179 -2.33 14.08 -2.42
C THR A 179 -1.17 13.58 -3.27
N TRP A 180 -1.42 12.56 -4.08
CA TRP A 180 -0.42 11.75 -4.74
C TRP A 180 -0.58 11.82 -6.25
N ARG A 181 0.37 12.47 -6.93
CA ARG A 181 0.39 12.54 -8.39
C ARG A 181 0.80 11.21 -8.99
N ILE A 182 -0.01 10.72 -9.93
CA ILE A 182 0.32 9.51 -10.69
C ILE A 182 1.40 9.84 -11.72
N THR A 183 2.52 9.13 -11.64
CA THR A 183 3.65 9.25 -12.58
C THR A 183 3.93 7.93 -13.29
N VAL A 184 4.83 7.95 -14.27
CA VAL A 184 5.29 6.73 -14.98
C VAL A 184 5.89 5.69 -14.03
N ARG A 185 6.47 6.12 -12.89
CA ARG A 185 6.97 5.21 -11.85
C ARG A 185 5.90 4.28 -11.30
N GLN A 186 4.64 4.71 -11.30
CA GLN A 186 3.51 3.87 -10.86
C GLN A 186 3.18 2.77 -11.87
N LEU A 187 3.39 3.02 -13.17
CA LEU A 187 3.31 1.96 -14.19
C LEU A 187 4.44 0.96 -14.03
N GLU A 188 5.68 1.43 -13.83
CA GLU A 188 6.83 0.56 -13.55
C GLU A 188 6.60 -0.27 -12.28
N SER A 189 6.05 0.34 -11.22
CA SER A 189 5.65 -0.34 -9.98
C SER A 189 4.61 -1.43 -10.27
N MET A 190 3.57 -1.12 -11.07
CA MET A 190 2.53 -2.08 -11.43
C MET A 190 3.09 -3.27 -12.22
N ILE A 191 4.06 -3.03 -13.11
CA ILE A 191 4.77 -4.09 -13.83
C ILE A 191 5.56 -4.95 -12.83
N ARG A 192 6.38 -4.35 -11.96
CA ARG A 192 7.15 -5.08 -10.93
C ARG A 192 6.27 -5.92 -10.02
N LEU A 193 5.12 -5.38 -9.59
CA LEU A 193 4.15 -6.10 -8.76
C LEU A 193 3.49 -7.26 -9.52
N SER A 194 3.18 -7.06 -10.79
CA SER A 194 2.59 -8.11 -11.64
C SER A 194 3.58 -9.26 -11.89
N GLU A 195 4.85 -8.93 -12.14
CA GLU A 195 5.92 -9.93 -12.23
C GLU A 195 6.14 -10.66 -10.90
N ALA A 196 6.16 -9.94 -9.78
CA ALA A 196 6.32 -10.54 -8.45
C ALA A 196 5.17 -11.51 -8.13
N MET A 197 3.93 -11.16 -8.51
CA MET A 197 2.77 -12.03 -8.38
C MET A 197 2.90 -13.28 -9.27
N ALA A 198 3.34 -13.12 -10.52
CA ALA A 198 3.59 -14.24 -11.42
C ALA A 198 4.69 -15.18 -10.89
N ARG A 199 5.74 -14.63 -10.27
CA ARG A 199 6.79 -15.44 -9.59
C ARG A 199 6.22 -16.22 -8.41
N MET A 200 5.30 -15.61 -7.65
CA MET A 200 4.63 -16.28 -6.53
C MET A 200 3.75 -17.44 -7.02
N ASP A 201 3.13 -17.32 -8.18
CA ASP A 201 2.34 -18.37 -8.85
C ASP A 201 3.22 -19.42 -9.59
N ILE A 202 4.55 -19.25 -9.61
CA ILE A 202 5.50 -20.11 -10.37
C ILE A 202 5.10 -20.15 -11.87
N SER A 203 4.74 -18.99 -12.41
CA SER A 203 4.40 -18.82 -13.82
C SER A 203 5.55 -18.15 -14.57
N ASP A 204 5.88 -18.66 -15.77
CA ASP A 204 6.84 -18.03 -16.69
C ASP A 204 6.23 -16.87 -17.48
N GLU A 205 4.91 -16.66 -17.39
CA GLU A 205 4.21 -15.57 -18.06
C GLU A 205 3.32 -14.78 -17.10
N VAL A 206 3.30 -13.46 -17.29
CA VAL A 206 2.37 -12.58 -16.59
C VAL A 206 1.01 -12.65 -17.28
N GLN A 207 0.04 -13.26 -16.60
CA GLN A 207 -1.35 -13.35 -17.02
C GLN A 207 -2.17 -12.12 -16.59
N PRO A 208 -3.31 -11.84 -17.25
CA PRO A 208 -4.22 -10.75 -16.88
C PRO A 208 -4.72 -10.79 -15.42
N LYS A 209 -4.76 -11.98 -14.80
CA LYS A 209 -5.12 -12.16 -13.38
C LYS A 209 -4.11 -11.46 -12.44
N HIS A 210 -2.81 -11.54 -12.74
CA HIS A 210 -1.76 -10.92 -11.92
C HIS A 210 -1.84 -9.39 -11.98
N VAL A 211 -2.09 -8.85 -13.18
CA VAL A 211 -2.25 -7.40 -13.40
C VAL A 211 -3.47 -6.85 -12.67
N ARG A 212 -4.59 -7.58 -12.67
CA ARG A 212 -5.79 -7.23 -11.89
C ARG A 212 -5.50 -7.11 -10.40
N GLU A 213 -4.81 -8.10 -9.83
CA GLU A 213 -4.45 -8.09 -8.41
C GLU A 213 -3.42 -6.99 -8.07
N ALA A 214 -2.40 -6.80 -8.92
CA ALA A 214 -1.43 -5.71 -8.75
C ALA A 214 -2.12 -4.34 -8.80
N TYR A 215 -3.03 -4.12 -9.75
CA TYR A 215 -3.83 -2.90 -9.83
C TYR A 215 -4.74 -2.71 -8.62
N ARG A 216 -5.36 -3.78 -8.11
CA ARG A 216 -6.17 -3.74 -6.89
C ARG A 216 -5.33 -3.35 -5.67
N LEU A 217 -4.12 -3.88 -5.55
CA LEU A 217 -3.20 -3.54 -4.46
C LEU A 217 -2.77 -2.08 -4.53
N LEU A 218 -2.36 -1.62 -5.71
CA LEU A 218 -1.95 -0.23 -5.94
C LEU A 218 -3.10 0.75 -5.70
N ASN A 219 -4.32 0.40 -6.11
CA ASN A 219 -5.49 1.20 -5.79
C ASN A 219 -5.76 1.27 -4.29
N LYS A 220 -5.61 0.16 -3.56
CA LYS A 220 -5.77 0.16 -2.10
C LYS A 220 -4.67 0.94 -1.37
N SER A 221 -3.45 0.96 -1.90
CA SER A 221 -2.35 1.73 -1.31
C SER A 221 -2.47 3.25 -1.55
N ILE A 222 -3.03 3.64 -2.71
CA ILE A 222 -3.23 5.05 -3.08
C ILE A 222 -4.55 5.59 -2.51
N ILE A 223 -5.58 4.75 -2.42
CA ILE A 223 -6.94 5.13 -2.01
C ILE A 223 -7.28 4.40 -0.72
N ARG A 224 -7.00 5.03 0.43
CA ARG A 224 -7.92 5.05 1.58
C ARG A 224 -7.32 5.83 2.73
N VAL A 225 -7.68 7.11 2.76
CA VAL A 225 -8.29 7.71 3.96
C VAL A 225 -9.50 8.58 3.57
N GLU A 226 -10.16 8.26 2.45
CA GLU A 226 -11.52 8.75 2.22
C GLU A 226 -12.47 7.61 2.59
N GLN A 227 -13.21 7.80 3.68
CA GLN A 227 -14.47 7.08 3.87
C GLN A 227 -15.40 7.61 2.78
N PRO A 228 -15.94 6.75 1.88
CA PRO A 228 -16.99 7.21 0.99
C PRO A 228 -18.18 7.64 1.87
N ASP A 229 -18.72 8.84 1.61
CA ASP A 229 -19.98 9.26 2.22
C ASP A 229 -21.03 8.16 1.98
N ILE A 230 -21.70 7.71 3.04
CA ILE A 230 -22.76 6.72 2.91
C ILE A 230 -23.97 7.45 2.33
N GLN A 231 -24.15 7.32 1.01
CA GLN A 231 -25.39 7.72 0.36
C GLN A 231 -26.47 6.70 0.70
N LEU A 232 -27.27 7.00 1.72
CA LEU A 232 -28.49 6.27 2.03
C LEU A 232 -29.57 6.72 1.02
N GLY A 233 -29.62 6.05 -0.12
CA GLY A 233 -30.74 6.06 -1.04
C GLY A 233 -31.35 4.66 -1.10
N ASP A 234 -32.67 4.55 -1.13
CA ASP A 234 -33.39 3.30 -1.36
C ASP A 234 -33.15 2.82 -2.81
N ASP A 235 -31.97 2.29 -3.09
CA ASP A 235 -31.70 1.51 -4.28
C ASP A 235 -31.40 0.08 -3.83
N ALA A 236 -32.48 -0.64 -3.52
CA ALA A 236 -32.49 -2.09 -3.62
C ALA A 236 -32.41 -2.48 -5.12
N ASP A 237 -31.28 -2.17 -5.76
CA ASP A 237 -30.89 -2.73 -7.05
C ASP A 237 -29.38 -2.53 -7.27
N HIS A 238 -28.60 -3.37 -6.58
CA HIS A 238 -27.29 -3.74 -7.08
C HIS A 238 -27.40 -5.17 -7.65
N SER A 239 -28.13 -5.27 -8.76
CA SER A 239 -27.93 -6.35 -9.72
C SER A 239 -26.49 -6.28 -10.25
N ILE A 240 -25.80 -7.40 -10.14
CA ILE A 240 -24.56 -7.68 -10.86
C ILE A 240 -24.95 -7.68 -12.35
N HIS A 241 -24.69 -6.59 -13.07
CA HIS A 241 -24.85 -6.58 -14.52
C HIS A 241 -23.50 -6.85 -15.19
N GLU A 242 -23.40 -8.11 -15.62
CA GLU A 242 -22.57 -8.58 -16.72
C GLU A 242 -22.89 -7.83 -18.02
N ASP A 243 -21.90 -7.75 -18.90
CA ASP A 243 -21.96 -7.13 -20.23
C ASP A 243 -23.08 -7.71 -21.13
N GLU A 244 -23.80 -6.87 -21.89
CA GLU A 244 -24.16 -7.10 -23.33
C GLU A 244 -24.86 -5.87 -23.97
N PRO A 245 -24.91 -5.74 -25.32
CA PRO A 245 -24.88 -4.46 -26.03
C PRO A 245 -26.24 -3.84 -26.41
N MET A 246 -26.16 -2.57 -26.82
CA MET A 246 -27.20 -1.64 -27.27
C MET A 246 -28.32 -2.20 -28.16
N ASN A 247 -29.54 -1.71 -27.92
CA ASN A 247 -30.50 -1.39 -28.98
C ASN A 247 -31.29 -0.11 -28.65
N GLU A 248 -31.55 0.68 -29.69
CA GLU A 248 -32.23 1.98 -29.70
C GLU A 248 -33.75 1.84 -29.53
N GLU A 249 -34.38 2.76 -28.77
CA GLU A 249 -35.68 3.38 -29.10
C GLU A 249 -35.98 4.55 -28.14
N THR A 250 -36.56 5.62 -28.70
CA THR A 250 -36.80 6.97 -28.15
C THR A 250 -37.93 7.10 -27.12
N PRO A 251 -37.99 8.21 -26.34
CA PRO A 251 -38.69 8.28 -25.04
C PRO A 251 -40.07 8.97 -25.06
N GLU A 252 -40.92 8.67 -24.07
CA GLU A 252 -42.05 9.51 -23.66
C GLU A 252 -41.88 10.06 -22.24
N PRO A 253 -42.40 11.27 -21.92
CA PRO A 253 -42.00 12.02 -20.73
C PRO A 253 -42.94 11.76 -19.55
N THR A 254 -42.39 11.31 -18.42
CA THR A 254 -43.13 11.31 -17.14
C THR A 254 -42.42 12.20 -16.11
N GLN A 255 -43.22 13.02 -15.43
CA GLN A 255 -42.81 14.14 -14.59
C GLN A 255 -41.94 13.72 -13.41
N VAL A 256 -40.77 14.36 -13.24
CA VAL A 256 -39.80 14.07 -12.17
C VAL A 256 -40.18 14.82 -10.89
N VAL A 257 -40.61 14.09 -9.86
CA VAL A 257 -40.70 14.58 -8.48
C VAL A 257 -39.29 14.59 -7.88
N GLN A 258 -38.77 15.77 -7.52
CA GLN A 258 -37.46 15.91 -6.88
C GLN A 258 -37.50 15.34 -5.45
N LYS A 259 -37.09 14.08 -5.26
CA LYS A 259 -36.77 13.53 -3.94
C LYS A 259 -35.51 14.21 -3.38
N LYS A 260 -35.64 14.89 -2.24
CA LYS A 260 -34.49 15.42 -1.48
C LYS A 260 -33.56 14.25 -1.08
N LYS A 261 -32.34 14.23 -1.60
CA LYS A 261 -31.27 13.32 -1.17
C LYS A 261 -30.83 13.69 0.25
N MET A 262 -30.93 12.77 1.19
CA MET A 262 -30.30 12.91 2.51
C MET A 262 -28.88 12.32 2.44
N VAL A 263 -27.88 13.15 2.76
CA VAL A 263 -26.49 12.73 2.88
C VAL A 263 -26.19 12.63 4.38
N LEU A 264 -25.78 11.45 4.85
CA LEU A 264 -25.43 11.20 6.24
C LEU A 264 -23.91 10.97 6.33
N SER A 265 -23.23 11.62 7.27
CA SER A 265 -21.81 11.37 7.47
C SER A 265 -21.58 9.96 8.03
N PHE A 266 -20.42 9.36 7.71
CA PHE A 266 -20.08 8.01 8.17
C PHE A 266 -19.98 7.93 9.71
N GLU A 267 -19.53 9.01 10.37
CA GLU A 267 -19.49 9.08 11.83
C GLU A 267 -20.89 9.04 12.44
N GLU A 268 -21.86 9.76 11.87
CA GLU A 268 -23.26 9.73 12.31
C GLU A 268 -23.89 8.36 12.06
N TYR A 269 -23.61 7.72 10.92
CA TYR A 269 -24.05 6.35 10.65
C TYR A 269 -23.49 5.36 11.67
N LYS A 270 -22.18 5.41 11.96
CA LYS A 270 -21.52 4.55 12.95
C LYS A 270 -22.11 4.77 14.35
N ALA A 271 -22.36 6.02 14.73
CA ALA A 271 -23.00 6.36 16.00
C ALA A 271 -24.43 5.83 16.11
N ILE A 272 -25.23 5.96 15.05
CA ILE A 272 -26.61 5.48 15.00
C ILE A 272 -26.65 3.94 15.02
N SER A 273 -25.82 3.29 14.21
CA SER A 273 -25.71 1.83 14.15
C SER A 273 -25.32 1.25 15.52
N ASN A 274 -24.32 1.83 16.17
CA ASN A 274 -23.91 1.40 17.52
C ASN A 274 -25.04 1.58 18.55
N LYS A 275 -25.80 2.68 18.48
CA LYS A 275 -26.97 2.88 19.36
C LYS A 275 -28.08 1.86 19.10
N ILE A 276 -28.34 1.50 17.85
CA ILE A 276 -29.33 0.48 17.47
C ILE A 276 -28.89 -0.91 17.98
N VAL A 277 -27.61 -1.27 17.83
CA VAL A 277 -27.06 -2.53 18.33
C VAL A 277 -27.18 -2.62 19.86
N VAL A 278 -26.87 -1.53 20.58
CA VAL A 278 -27.05 -1.45 22.03
C VAL A 278 -28.52 -1.58 22.43
N TYR A 279 -29.43 -0.98 21.68
CA TYR A 279 -30.87 -1.08 21.93
C TYR A 279 -31.40 -2.50 21.68
N MET A 280 -31.00 -3.14 20.57
CA MET A 280 -31.36 -4.53 20.28
C MET A 280 -30.81 -5.53 21.30
N ARG A 281 -29.63 -5.25 21.88
CA ARG A 281 -29.08 -6.07 22.98
C ARG A 281 -29.85 -5.89 24.29
N ARG A 282 -30.44 -4.72 24.55
CA ARG A 282 -31.26 -4.47 25.75
C ARG A 282 -32.67 -5.07 25.68
N GLY A 283 -33.23 -5.24 24.48
CA GLY A 283 -34.56 -5.83 24.29
C GLY A 283 -34.61 -7.36 24.28
N ARG A 284 -33.48 -8.05 24.52
CA ARG A 284 -33.37 -9.53 24.47
C ARG A 284 -33.11 -10.19 25.82
N ASN A 285 -33.25 -9.43 26.92
CA ASN A 285 -33.29 -9.92 28.31
C ASN A 285 -34.68 -9.72 28.88
#